data_AF-A0A426X9G9-F1
#
_entry.id   AF-A0A426X9G9-F1
#
_cell.length_a   1.000
_cell.length_b   1.000
_cell.length_c   1.000
_cell.angle_alpha   90.00
_cell.angle_beta   90.00
_cell.angle_gamma   90.00
#
_symmetry.space_group_name_H-M   'P 1'
#
loop_
_entity.id
_entity.type
_entity.pdbx_description
1 polymer ?
#
loop_
_entity_poly.entity_id
_entity_poly.type
_entity_poly.pdbx_seq_one_letter_code
_entity_poly.pdbx_strand_id
1 'polypeptide(L)'
;MSRESDPLVVGRVVGDVLNPFTRSVALSVRYGSREVANGREFRPSQVVNQPRVDVGGNDLRTFYALVMVDPDAPSPSNPTLREYLHW
;
A
#
# COMPACT_ATOMS: atom_id res chain seq x y z
N MET A 1 22.64 -7.38 -15.74
CA MET A 1 21.24 -6.95 -15.53
C MET A 1 21.10 -6.57 -14.08
N SER A 2 20.96 -5.28 -13.78
CA SER A 2 20.70 -4.81 -12.42
C SER A 2 19.40 -5.46 -11.94
N ARG A 3 19.49 -6.30 -10.90
CA ARG A 3 18.31 -6.68 -10.12
C ARG A 3 17.80 -5.40 -9.47
N GLU A 4 16.91 -4.68 -10.13
CA GLU A 4 16.09 -3.69 -9.43
C GLU A 4 15.44 -4.42 -8.26
N SER A 5 15.81 -4.01 -7.06
CA SER A 5 15.36 -4.65 -5.84
C SER A 5 13.90 -4.31 -5.64
N ASP A 6 13.07 -5.31 -5.29
CA ASP A 6 11.63 -5.12 -5.14
C ASP A 6 11.36 -3.97 -4.14
N PRO A 7 10.66 -2.89 -4.55
CA PRO A 7 10.46 -1.73 -3.70
C PRO A 7 9.71 -2.04 -2.40
N LEU A 8 8.87 -3.08 -2.36
CA LEU A 8 8.20 -3.50 -1.12
C LEU A 8 9.14 -4.19 -0.14
N VAL A 9 10.20 -4.84 -0.63
CA VAL A 9 11.25 -5.42 0.20
C VAL A 9 12.20 -4.32 0.67
N VAL A 10 12.61 -3.40 -0.22
CA VAL A 10 13.46 -2.26 0.13
C VAL A 10 12.80 -1.38 1.19
N GLY A 11 11.49 -1.12 1.06
CA GLY A 11 10.70 -0.38 2.03
C GLY A 11 10.26 -1.19 3.26
N ARG A 12 10.70 -2.44 3.42
CA ARG A 12 10.35 -3.37 4.52
C ARG A 12 8.87 -3.70 4.68
N VAL A 13 8.00 -3.28 3.77
CA VAL A 13 6.58 -3.65 3.75
C VAL A 13 6.43 -5.17 3.71
N VAL A 14 7.20 -5.84 2.84
CA VAL A 14 7.40 -7.28 2.94
C VAL A 14 8.42 -7.53 4.05
N GLY A 15 7.98 -8.22 5.10
CA GLY A 15 8.73 -8.38 6.34
C GLY A 15 7.96 -7.79 7.53
N ASP A 16 7.73 -6.47 7.51
CA ASP A 16 7.06 -5.78 8.62
C ASP A 16 5.53 -5.97 8.62
N VAL A 17 4.91 -6.07 7.44
CA VAL A 17 3.43 -6.14 7.28
C VAL A 17 3.01 -7.41 6.55
N LEU A 18 3.67 -7.74 5.44
CA LEU A 18 3.29 -8.85 4.57
C LEU A 18 4.38 -9.92 4.51
N ASN A 19 3.95 -11.18 4.38
CA ASN A 19 4.83 -12.25 3.94
C ASN A 19 5.18 -12.07 2.45
N PRO A 20 6.34 -12.60 1.98
CA PRO A 20 6.66 -12.60 0.55
C PRO A 20 5.54 -13.23 -0.28
N PHE A 21 5.18 -12.57 -1.38
CA PHE A 21 4.10 -12.99 -2.26
C PHE A 21 4.40 -12.67 -3.72
N THR A 22 3.69 -13.32 -4.64
CA THR A 22 3.72 -12.99 -6.06
C THR A 22 2.51 -12.12 -6.39
N ARG A 23 2.74 -10.93 -6.97
CA ARG A 23 1.66 -10.03 -7.40
C ARG A 23 0.91 -10.68 -8.57
N SER A 24 -0.38 -10.91 -8.39
CA SER A 24 -1.24 -11.57 -9.39
C SER A 24 -2.40 -10.69 -9.89
N VAL A 25 -2.75 -9.64 -9.15
CA VAL A 25 -3.85 -8.73 -9.48
C VAL A 25 -3.31 -7.30 -9.51
N ALA A 26 -3.66 -6.57 -10.57
CA ALA A 26 -3.30 -5.16 -10.70
C ALA A 26 -4.12 -4.32 -9.70
N LEU A 27 -3.46 -3.38 -9.03
CA LEU A 27 -4.08 -2.43 -8.11
C LEU A 27 -3.60 -1.02 -8.47
N SER A 28 -4.54 -0.12 -8.76
CA SER A 28 -4.27 1.30 -9.01
C SER A 28 -5.01 2.13 -7.97
N VAL A 29 -4.28 2.95 -7.21
CA VAL A 29 -4.84 3.85 -6.19
C VAL A 29 -4.47 5.28 -6.55
N ARG A 30 -5.44 6.19 -6.52
CA ARG A 30 -5.24 7.60 -6.90
C ARG A 30 -5.93 8.55 -5.92
N TYR A 31 -5.21 9.58 -5.49
CA TYR A 31 -5.76 10.73 -4.77
C TYR A 31 -5.83 11.92 -5.74
N GLY A 32 -7.04 12.28 -6.17
CA GLY A 32 -7.24 13.26 -7.24
C GLY A 32 -6.55 12.81 -8.54
N SER A 33 -5.67 13.65 -9.09
CA SER A 33 -4.90 13.32 -10.30
C SER A 33 -3.60 12.54 -10.02
N ARG A 34 -3.22 12.34 -8.75
CA ARG A 34 -1.95 11.72 -8.36
C ARG A 34 -2.12 10.23 -8.04
N GLU A 35 -1.38 9.41 -8.77
CA GLU A 35 -1.29 7.98 -8.54
C GLU A 35 -0.35 7.65 -7.38
N VAL A 36 -0.72 6.66 -6.57
CA VAL A 36 0.15 6.09 -5.53
C VAL A 36 1.18 5.19 -6.21
N ALA A 37 2.45 5.38 -5.87
CA ALA A 37 3.55 4.51 -6.28
C ALA A 37 4.39 4.18 -5.05
N ASN A 38 5.00 2.99 -5.01
CA ASN A 38 5.80 2.57 -3.85
C ASN A 38 6.89 3.59 -3.53
N GLY A 39 6.93 4.07 -2.28
CA GLY A 39 7.88 5.08 -1.81
C GLY A 39 7.57 6.53 -2.22
N ARG A 40 6.47 6.80 -2.94
CA ARG A 40 6.07 8.17 -3.30
C ARG A 40 5.47 8.88 -2.09
N GLU A 41 6.00 10.07 -1.78
CA GLU A 41 5.50 10.91 -0.69
C GLU A 41 4.21 11.66 -1.07
N PHE A 42 3.29 11.70 -0.10
CA PHE A 42 2.09 12.51 -0.10
C PHE A 42 2.03 13.33 1.19
N ARG A 43 1.62 14.60 1.07
CA ARG A 43 1.32 15.41 2.25
C ARG A 43 0.01 14.92 2.87
N PRO A 44 -0.16 14.97 4.20
CA PRO A 44 -1.43 14.61 4.84
C PRO A 44 -2.64 15.33 4.24
N SER A 45 -2.49 16.61 3.88
CA SER A 45 -3.55 17.41 3.23
C SER A 45 -3.99 16.90 1.86
N GLN A 46 -3.21 16.03 1.21
CA GLN A 46 -3.52 15.46 -0.10
C GLN A 46 -4.27 14.13 0.00
N VAL A 47 -4.30 13.51 1.19
CA VAL A 47 -4.85 12.17 1.42
C VAL A 47 -5.99 12.16 2.43
N VAL A 48 -6.57 13.34 2.71
CA VAL A 48 -7.68 13.51 3.67
C VAL A 48 -8.93 12.74 3.23
N ASN A 49 -9.24 12.77 1.93
CA ASN A 49 -10.41 12.09 1.36
C ASN A 49 -10.02 10.71 0.84
N GLN A 50 -10.94 9.76 0.92
CA GLN A 50 -10.77 8.41 0.38
C GLN A 50 -10.28 8.42 -1.08
N PRO A 51 -9.29 7.58 -1.45
CA PRO A 51 -8.79 7.52 -2.81
C PRO A 51 -9.76 6.81 -3.74
N ARG A 52 -9.60 7.05 -5.05
CA ARG A 52 -10.15 6.15 -6.06
C ARG A 52 -9.28 4.90 -6.14
N VAL A 53 -9.92 3.74 -6.10
CA VAL A 53 -9.26 2.43 -6.20
C VAL A 53 -9.83 1.67 -7.38
N ASP A 54 -8.98 1.29 -8.32
CA ASP A 54 -9.32 0.40 -9.42
C ASP A 54 -8.58 -0.94 -9.19
N VAL A 55 -9.34 -2.02 -9.00
CA VAL A 55 -8.83 -3.39 -8.82
C VAL A 55 -9.01 -4.16 -10.12
N GLY A 56 -7.95 -4.80 -10.59
CA GLY A 56 -7.98 -5.66 -11.77
C GLY A 56 -8.63 -7.02 -11.49
N GLY A 57 -8.34 -7.97 -12.37
CA GLY A 57 -8.88 -9.33 -12.31
C GLY A 57 -9.77 -9.63 -13.52
N ASN A 58 -9.83 -10.90 -13.89
CA ASN A 58 -10.50 -11.35 -15.11
C ASN A 58 -11.86 -12.01 -14.83
N ASP A 59 -12.21 -12.19 -13.55
CA ASP A 59 -13.45 -12.83 -13.11
C ASP A 59 -14.26 -11.91 -12.20
N LEU A 60 -15.45 -11.53 -12.67
CA LEU A 60 -16.39 -10.65 -11.96
C LEU A 60 -17.07 -11.34 -10.77
N ARG A 61 -16.92 -12.65 -10.62
CA ARG A 61 -17.43 -13.41 -9.46
C ARG A 61 -16.45 -13.40 -8.29
N THR A 62 -15.22 -12.97 -8.53
CA THR A 62 -14.21 -12.86 -7.47
C THR A 62 -14.40 -11.56 -6.71
N PHE A 63 -14.49 -11.68 -5.39
CA PHE A 63 -14.57 -10.53 -4.49
C PHE A 63 -13.23 -10.34 -3.79
N TYR A 64 -12.80 -9.08 -3.67
CA TYR A 64 -11.55 -8.71 -3.02
C TYR A 64 -11.83 -7.87 -1.78
N ALA A 65 -10.97 -8.02 -0.77
CA ALA A 65 -10.89 -7.11 0.36
C ALA A 65 -9.71 -6.15 0.14
N LEU A 66 -9.94 -4.87 0.41
CA LEU A 66 -8.90 -3.83 0.42
C LEU A 66 -8.66 -3.43 1.88
N VAL A 67 -7.40 -3.30 2.27
CA VAL A 67 -6.98 -2.89 3.62
C VAL A 67 -5.95 -1.78 3.50
N MET A 68 -6.14 -0.70 4.25
CA MET A 68 -5.17 0.40 4.37
C MET A 68 -4.74 0.54 5.84
N VAL A 69 -3.46 0.29 6.09
CA VAL A 69 -2.86 0.32 7.44
C VAL A 69 -1.63 1.20 7.49
N ASP A 70 -1.37 1.79 8.65
CA ASP A 70 -0.10 2.42 9.01
C ASP A 70 0.64 1.53 10.02
N PRO A 71 1.75 0.87 9.61
CA PRO A 71 2.54 0.07 10.53
C PRO A 71 3.40 0.93 11.46
N ASP A 72 3.56 2.22 11.19
CA ASP A 72 4.51 3.07 11.87
C ASP A 72 3.85 3.98 12.92
N ALA A 73 2.65 3.64 13.38
CA ALA A 73 1.92 4.43 14.37
C ALA A 73 2.45 4.22 15.81
N PRO A 74 2.67 5.27 16.63
CA PRO A 74 2.62 6.70 16.26
C PRO A 74 3.92 7.20 15.61
N SER A 75 4.99 6.42 15.66
CA SER A 75 6.25 6.72 14.97
C SER A 75 6.97 5.46 14.51
N PRO A 76 7.72 5.48 13.40
CA PRO A 76 8.43 4.30 12.88
C PRO A 76 9.54 3.80 13.83
N SER A 77 10.07 4.64 14.70
CA SER A 77 11.10 4.26 15.68
C SER A 77 10.53 3.61 16.94
N ASN A 78 9.27 3.87 17.27
CA ASN A 78 8.57 3.28 18.41
C ASN A 78 7.10 3.04 18.04
N PRO A 79 6.81 2.02 17.21
CA PRO A 79 5.51 1.81 16.61
C PRO A 79 4.57 1.03 17.55
N THR A 80 4.30 1.59 18.73
CA THR A 80 3.52 0.91 19.79
C THR A 80 2.05 0.68 19.45
N LEU A 81 1.54 1.34 18.39
CA LEU A 81 0.18 1.19 17.88
C LEU A 81 0.14 0.49 16.52
N ARG A 82 1.25 -0.16 16.11
CA ARG A 82 1.30 -1.01 14.90
C ARG A 82 0.26 -2.14 15.03
N GLU A 83 -0.63 -2.36 14.07
CA GLU A 83 -0.95 -1.56 12.88
C GLU A 83 -2.19 -0.68 13.13
N TYR A 84 -2.15 0.59 12.69
CA TYR A 84 -3.32 1.47 12.72
C TYR A 84 -4.15 1.30 11.45
N LEU A 85 -5.39 0.81 11.60
CA LEU A 85 -6.31 0.60 10.48
C LEU A 85 -6.96 1.92 10.06
N HIS A 86 -6.67 2.38 8.84
CA HIS A 86 -7.29 3.56 8.24
C HIS A 86 -8.59 3.25 7.51
N TRP A 87 -8.61 2.17 6.73
CA TRP A 87 -9.77 1.76 5.93
C TRP A 87 -9.79 0.25 5.70
#